data_AF-A0AB33ZUT9-F1
#
_entry.id   AF-A0AB33ZUT9-F1
#
_cell.length_a   1.000
_cell.length_b   1.000
_cell.length_c   1.000
_cell.angle_alpha   90.00
_cell.angle_beta   90.00
_cell.angle_gamma   90.00
#
_symmetry.space_group_name_H-M   'P 1'
#
loop_
_entity.id
_entity.type
_entity.pdbx_description
1 polymer ?
#
loop_
_entity_poly.entity_id
_entity_poly.type
_entity_poly.pdbx_seq_one_letter_code
_entity_poly.pdbx_strand_id
1 'polypeptide(L)' 'MQVLKPSSRKYKYKIAKTYLNQNLPTDEIAYLVGYTETSSFLRSFKKWTGQTVNQFKNNKYL' A
#
# COMPACT_ATOMS: atom_id res chain seq x y z
N MET A 1 22.33 -5.95 -4.03
CA MET A 1 21.20 -6.20 -3.12
C MET A 1 19.89 -6.07 -3.90
N GLN A 2 19.33 -7.18 -4.40
CA GLN A 2 17.95 -7.16 -4.90
C GLN A 2 17.04 -7.42 -3.69
N VAL A 3 16.35 -6.38 -3.24
CA VAL A 3 15.30 -6.50 -2.23
C VAL A 3 14.25 -7.46 -2.76
N LEU A 4 13.94 -8.50 -1.98
CA LEU A 4 12.92 -9.51 -2.25
C LEU A 4 11.68 -8.87 -2.91
N LYS A 5 11.50 -9.04 -4.22
CA LYS A 5 10.25 -8.65 -4.90
C LYS A 5 9.20 -9.70 -4.58
N PRO A 6 8.24 -9.41 -3.70
CA PRO A 6 7.26 -10.37 -3.25
C PRO A 6 6.07 -10.30 -4.20
N SER A 7 5.90 -11.35 -5.01
CA SER A 7 4.85 -11.40 -6.04
C SER A 7 3.43 -11.56 -5.46
N SER A 8 3.28 -11.89 -4.17
CA SER A 8 1.97 -12.22 -3.58
C SER A 8 1.24 -11.00 -3.03
N ARG A 9 -0.05 -10.88 -3.38
CA ARG A 9 -0.99 -9.85 -2.87
C ARG A 9 -0.96 -9.74 -1.35
N LYS A 10 -0.90 -10.87 -0.64
CA LYS A 10 -0.89 -10.91 0.84
C LYS A 10 0.33 -10.19 1.43
N TYR A 11 1.50 -10.34 0.82
CA TYR A 11 2.69 -9.64 1.26
C TYR A 11 2.60 -8.14 0.98
N LYS A 12 2.25 -7.75 -0.25
CA LYS A 12 2.10 -6.33 -0.62
C LYS A 12 1.12 -5.61 0.30
N TYR A 13 0.02 -6.26 0.66
CA TYR A 13 -0.93 -5.76 1.65
C TYR A 13 -0.31 -5.59 3.04
N LYS A 14 0.42 -6.58 3.56
CA LYS A 14 1.05 -6.50 4.90
C LYS A 14 2.00 -5.31 5.00
N ILE A 15 2.83 -5.12 3.98
CA ILE A 15 3.80 -4.00 3.94
C ILE A 15 3.08 -2.66 3.77
N ALA A 16 2.16 -2.55 2.80
CA ALA A 16 1.37 -1.34 2.60
C ALA A 16 0.65 -0.92 3.89
N LYS A 17 -0.01 -1.86 4.58
CA LYS A 17 -0.68 -1.60 5.86
C LYS A 17 0.28 -1.06 6.93
N THR A 18 1.49 -1.60 7.00
CA THR A 18 2.51 -1.16 7.98
C THR A 18 2.90 0.30 7.73
N TYR A 19 3.20 0.66 6.48
CA TYR A 19 3.58 2.03 6.13
C TYR A 19 2.42 3.03 6.20
N LEU A 20 1.21 2.59 5.85
CA LEU A 20 0.00 3.40 6.02
C LEU A 20 -0.24 3.77 7.48
N ASN A 21 0.00 2.83 8.40
CA ASN A 21 -0.11 3.09 9.85
C ASN A 21 0.97 4.05 10.37
N GLN A 22 2.11 4.16 9.68
CA GLN A 22 3.18 5.11 9.97
C GLN A 22 2.96 6.47 9.29
N ASN A 23 1.80 6.68 8.64
CA ASN A 23 1.46 7.91 7.92
C ASN A 23 2.43 8.28 6.79
N LEU A 24 3.11 7.31 6.17
CA LEU A 24 3.96 7.59 5.01
C LEU A 24 3.15 8.18 3.83
N PRO A 25 3.78 9.03 3.01
CA PRO A 25 3.25 9.47 1.73
C PRO A 25 2.87 8.29 0.84
N THR A 26 1.73 8.40 0.16
CA THR A 26 1.14 7.26 -0.57
C THR A 26 1.93 6.86 -1.81
N ASP A 27 2.60 7.81 -2.44
CA ASP A 27 3.58 7.64 -3.51
C ASP A 27 4.84 6.90 -3.05
N GLU A 28 5.37 7.24 -1.87
CA GLU A 28 6.51 6.51 -1.28
C GLU A 28 6.13 5.06 -0.96
N ILE A 29 4.93 4.83 -0.41
CA ILE A 29 4.40 3.48 -0.17
C ILE A 29 4.29 2.69 -1.47
N ALA A 30 3.82 3.32 -2.55
CA ALA A 30 3.70 2.68 -3.86
C ALA A 30 5.06 2.20 -4.37
N TYR A 31 6.09 3.04 -4.26
CA TYR A 31 7.46 2.68 -4.59
C TYR A 31 7.97 1.51 -3.73
N LEU A 32 7.81 1.58 -2.40
CA LEU A 32 8.30 0.58 -1.45
C LEU A 32 7.62 -0.80 -1.62
N VAL A 33 6.38 -0.85 -2.10
CA VAL A 33 5.66 -2.10 -2.39
C VAL A 33 5.81 -2.58 -3.84
N GLY A 34 6.67 -1.93 -4.61
CA GLY A 34 7.09 -2.35 -5.95
C GLY A 34 6.17 -1.90 -7.09
N TYR A 35 5.50 -0.77 -6.95
CA TYR A 35 4.78 -0.10 -8.04
C TYR A 35 5.62 1.05 -8.59
N THR A 36 5.62 1.19 -9.91
CA THR A 36 6.22 2.34 -10.60
C THR A 36 5.32 3.57 -10.56
N GLU A 37 4.00 3.35 -10.51
CA GLU A 37 2.99 4.39 -10.54
C GLU A 37 2.11 4.34 -9.28
N THR A 38 1.98 5.48 -8.59
CA THR A 38 1.10 5.62 -7.42
C THR A 38 -0.35 5.24 -7.75
N SER A 39 -0.82 5.62 -8.94
CA SER A 39 -2.18 5.31 -9.40
C SER A 39 -2.42 3.80 -9.54
N SER A 40 -1.42 3.04 -9.97
CA SER A 40 -1.47 1.57 -10.07
C SER A 40 -1.54 0.91 -8.70
N PHE A 41 -0.79 1.42 -7.72
CA PHE A 41 -0.87 0.99 -6.33
C PHE A 41 -2.26 1.26 -5.75
N LEU A 42 -2.79 2.49 -5.91
CA LEU A 42 -4.10 2.90 -5.39
C LEU A 42 -5.25 2.00 -5.89
N ARG A 43 -5.29 1.73 -7.21
CA ARG A 43 -6.30 0.82 -7.80
C ARG A 43 -6.16 -0.59 -7.26
N SER A 44 -4.93 -1.10 -7.19
CA SER A 44 -4.65 -2.43 -6.68
C SER A 44 -5.06 -2.56 -5.21
N PHE A 45 -4.67 -1.59 -4.37
CA PHE A 45 -5.01 -1.54 -2.96
C PHE A 45 -6.54 -1.58 -2.76
N LYS A 46 -7.29 -0.72 -3.47
CA LYS A 46 -8.76 -0.73 -3.42
C LYS A 46 -9.35 -2.07 -3.86
N LYS A 47 -8.85 -2.67 -4.94
CA LYS A 47 -9.26 -4.01 -5.39
C LYS A 47 -8.94 -5.07 -4.34
N TRP A 48 -7.89 -4.87 -3.54
CA TRP A 48 -7.46 -5.85 -2.55
C TRP A 48 -8.22 -5.78 -1.24
N THR A 49 -8.56 -4.59 -0.79
CA THR A 49 -9.08 -4.32 0.55
C THR A 49 -10.56 -3.91 0.54
N GLY A 50 -11.10 -3.53 -0.63
CA GLY A 50 -12.43 -2.92 -0.75
C GLY A 50 -12.48 -1.45 -0.36
N GLN A 51 -11.36 -0.87 0.09
CA GLN A 51 -11.28 0.50 0.62
C GLN A 51 -10.18 1.31 -0.08
N THR A 52 -10.40 2.62 -0.24
CA THR A 52 -9.31 3.51 -0.68
C THR A 52 -8.27 3.64 0.42
N VAL A 53 -7.04 4.03 0.04
CA VAL A 53 -5.98 4.35 1.01
C VAL A 53 -6.44 5.44 1.99
N ASN A 54 -7.18 6.44 1.52
CA ASN A 54 -7.67 7.52 2.38
C ASN A 54 -8.73 7.03 3.38
N GLN A 55 -9.67 6.17 2.94
CA GLN A 55 -10.62 5.52 3.83
C GLN A 55 -9.91 4.69 4.90
N PHE A 56 -8.88 3.94 4.50
CA PHE A 56 -8.08 3.14 5.43
C PHE A 56 -7.34 4.00 6.47
N LYS A 57 -6.75 5.14 6.05
CA LYS A 57 -6.07 6.09 6.95
C LYS A 57 -7.07 6.77 7.89
N ASN A 58 -8.24 7.18 7.41
CA ASN A 58 -9.26 7.87 8.21
C ASN A 58 -9.92 6.96 9.23
N ASN A 59 -10.09 5.66 8.93
CA ASN A 59 -10.62 4.68 9.86
C ASN A 59 -9.69 4.38 11.05
N LYS A 60 -8.48 4.98 11.12
CA LYS A 60 -7.59 4.90 12.28
C LYS A 60 -8.02 5.83 13.42
N TYR A 61 -8.85 6.82 13.14
CA TYR A 61 -9.28 7.86 14.09
C TYR A 61 -10.74 7.71 14.55
N LEU A 62 -11.39 6.61 14.18
CA LEU A 62 -12.68 6.15 14.68
C LEU A 62 -12.47 4.92 15.56
#